data_AF-A0A8J4RXS4-F1
#
_entry.id   AF-A0A8J4RXS4-F1
#
_cell.length_a   1.000
_cell.length_b   1.000
_cell.length_c   1.000
_cell.angle_alpha   90.00
_cell.angle_beta   90.00
_cell.angle_gamma   90.00
#
_symmetry.space_group_name_H-M   'P 1'
#
loop_
_entity.id
_entity.type
_entity.pdbx_description
1 polymer ?
#
loop_
_entity_poly.entity_id
_entity_poly.type
_entity_poly.pdbx_seq_one_letter_code
_entity_poly.pdbx_strand_id
1 'polypeptide(L)'
;MPLGETASLTHNHPAFGGYIRSNLVKPVMVTEQNRDSVRKFARDLEAALSDLERLEAYFGEPMECDYNVLKDSYSSATTAVLPWSGNYWPTYKDGINVKWKTGESSAAEKYATAFDLDVDAFKDGISLSTGILSESYTGSTSCMSDDDCSSLGDGSLCGIRDGETSGYCIPTWFGICHAWAAAAMLEKEPMCDAQKNNVTFHPVDIKALLTQAYDGAAIEVVFTGVRFNGPDSPEELDQYGRYVDSARRDISPGFFHIAVANTLGKQKQSFIVDVSSDSQVWNQPVQKYEFLEAEIVDAAKLSLEYFGNATYPFNDDMKYLAKCTTRLTWTAESLEDGALTATGRIAAYTVYQDYEYCLELDENYAIIGGEWLGDSRKDHPDFFCHSSVIQQI
;
A
#
# COMPACT_ATOMS: atom_id res chain seq x y z
N MET A 1 11.56 -15.29 6.38
CA MET A 1 10.78 -16.54 6.15
C MET A 1 9.85 -16.30 4.96
N PRO A 2 9.48 -17.30 4.17
CA PRO A 2 8.34 -17.17 3.26
C PRO A 2 7.12 -16.66 4.05
N LEU A 3 6.39 -15.66 3.55
CA LEU A 3 5.14 -15.19 4.16
C LEU A 3 4.12 -16.35 4.12
N GLY A 4 3.41 -16.60 5.22
CA GLY A 4 2.33 -17.60 5.22
C GLY A 4 1.12 -17.12 4.42
N GLU A 5 -0.03 -17.78 4.58
CA GLU A 5 -1.32 -17.28 4.08
C GLU A 5 -1.65 -15.87 4.61
N THR A 6 -1.18 -15.57 5.83
CA THR A 6 -1.17 -14.24 6.42
C THR A 6 0.22 -13.88 6.94
N ALA A 7 0.47 -12.58 7.09
CA ALA A 7 1.70 -12.05 7.68
C ALA A 7 1.41 -10.90 8.64
N SER A 8 2.23 -10.74 9.69
CA SER A 8 2.08 -9.61 10.61
C SER A 8 2.72 -8.34 10.04
N LEU A 9 2.00 -7.21 10.10
CA LEU A 9 2.50 -5.87 9.77
C LEU A 9 3.56 -5.38 10.79
N THR A 10 4.77 -5.93 10.70
CA THR A 10 5.93 -5.55 11.53
C THR A 10 6.92 -4.71 10.71
N HIS A 11 7.96 -4.15 11.35
CA HIS A 11 9.04 -3.39 10.67
C HIS A 11 9.87 -4.21 9.67
N ASN A 12 9.65 -5.52 9.58
CA ASN A 12 10.25 -6.40 8.57
C ASN A 12 9.25 -6.80 7.46
N HIS A 13 8.01 -6.31 7.51
CA HIS A 13 6.99 -6.60 6.52
C HIS A 13 7.26 -5.80 5.23
N PRO A 14 7.03 -6.36 4.03
CA PRO A 14 7.19 -5.63 2.78
C PRO A 14 6.46 -4.29 2.73
N ALA A 15 5.23 -4.24 3.25
CA ALA A 15 4.43 -3.02 3.33
C ALA A 15 4.96 -1.92 4.29
N PHE A 16 6.03 -2.17 5.05
CA PHE A 16 6.55 -1.19 6.00
C PHE A 16 7.04 0.08 5.28
N GLY A 17 6.56 1.24 5.74
CA GLY A 17 6.85 2.58 5.20
C GLY A 17 8.25 3.09 5.58
N GLY A 18 9.28 2.29 5.33
CA GLY A 18 10.68 2.60 5.57
C GLY A 18 11.59 1.52 5.01
N TYR A 19 12.91 1.64 5.15
CA TYR A 19 13.84 0.59 4.72
C TYR A 19 13.72 -0.67 5.60
N ILE A 20 13.71 -1.84 4.97
CA ILE A 20 13.78 -3.13 5.68
C ILE A 20 15.25 -3.42 5.99
N ARG A 21 15.65 -3.24 7.26
CA ARG A 21 17.06 -3.34 7.68
C ARG A 21 17.59 -4.76 7.87
N SER A 22 16.72 -5.78 7.79
CA SER A 22 17.14 -7.18 7.84
C SER A 22 16.87 -7.87 6.50
N ASN A 23 17.91 -8.46 5.89
CA ASN A 23 17.72 -9.45 4.84
C ASN A 23 16.93 -10.61 5.45
N LEU A 24 15.59 -10.71 5.28
CA LEU A 24 14.81 -11.96 5.37
C LEU A 24 13.28 -11.79 5.34
N VAL A 25 12.73 -11.29 4.23
CA VAL A 25 11.48 -11.87 3.71
C VAL A 25 11.64 -11.97 2.20
N LYS A 26 12.00 -13.16 1.73
CA LYS A 26 11.81 -13.48 0.32
C LYS A 26 10.35 -13.95 0.17
N PRO A 27 9.64 -13.51 -0.88
CA PRO A 27 8.34 -14.07 -1.23
C PRO A 27 8.42 -15.60 -1.29
N VAL A 28 7.31 -16.28 -0.99
CA VAL A 28 7.24 -17.73 -1.18
C VAL A 28 7.26 -18.01 -2.67
N MET A 29 8.39 -18.45 -3.19
CA MET A 29 8.43 -19.19 -4.45
C MET A 29 8.04 -20.63 -4.11
N VAL A 30 6.90 -21.10 -4.61
CA VAL A 30 6.52 -22.51 -4.44
C VAL A 30 7.64 -23.38 -5.04
N THR A 31 8.29 -24.19 -4.21
CA THR A 31 9.31 -25.14 -4.66
C THR A 31 8.64 -26.45 -5.08
N GLU A 32 9.22 -27.11 -6.09
CA GLU A 32 8.72 -28.22 -6.93
C GLU A 32 8.20 -29.51 -6.26
N GLN A 33 7.55 -29.48 -5.09
CA GLN A 33 7.03 -30.68 -4.42
C GLN A 33 5.51 -30.65 -4.23
N ASN A 34 4.79 -30.65 -5.36
CA ASN A 34 3.52 -31.38 -5.56
C ASN A 34 3.07 -31.28 -7.04
N ARG A 35 3.99 -31.64 -7.95
CA ARG A 35 3.69 -31.80 -9.38
C ARG A 35 2.99 -33.13 -9.61
N ASP A 36 1.67 -33.09 -9.68
CA ASP A 36 0.87 -33.96 -10.57
C ASP A 36 -0.56 -33.44 -10.59
N SER A 37 -0.85 -32.45 -11.46
CA SER A 37 -2.19 -32.16 -12.06
C SER A 37 -2.28 -30.91 -12.95
N VAL A 38 -1.24 -30.07 -13.12
CA VAL A 38 -1.38 -28.84 -13.93
C VAL A 38 -0.38 -28.81 -15.08
N ARG A 39 -0.91 -28.97 -16.30
CA ARG A 39 -0.17 -28.92 -17.56
C ARG A 39 0.34 -27.50 -17.82
N LYS A 40 1.66 -27.31 -17.85
CA LYS A 40 2.35 -26.41 -18.80
C LYS A 40 1.82 -24.95 -18.87
N PHE A 41 1.84 -24.21 -17.76
CA PHE A 41 1.47 -22.78 -17.66
C PHE A 41 2.59 -21.93 -17.05
N ALA A 42 3.81 -22.00 -17.59
CA ALA A 42 4.96 -21.31 -17.00
C ALA A 42 5.43 -20.14 -17.86
N ARG A 43 4.92 -18.94 -17.54
CA ARG A 43 5.71 -17.69 -17.46
C ARG A 43 4.89 -16.62 -16.74
N ASP A 44 5.48 -16.02 -15.71
CA ASP A 44 4.97 -14.95 -14.84
C ASP A 44 3.60 -15.15 -14.13
N LEU A 45 2.84 -16.22 -14.42
CA LEU A 45 1.62 -16.59 -13.70
C LEU A 45 1.84 -17.31 -12.36
N GLU A 46 3.02 -17.85 -12.05
CA GLU A 46 3.20 -18.63 -10.81
C GLU A 46 3.04 -17.75 -9.55
N ALA A 47 3.42 -16.47 -9.61
CA ALA A 47 3.17 -15.50 -8.53
C ALA A 47 1.71 -15.04 -8.49
N ALA A 48 1.12 -14.67 -9.63
CA ALA A 48 -0.26 -14.21 -9.73
C ALA A 48 -1.30 -15.31 -9.38
N LEU A 49 -1.03 -16.58 -9.75
CA LEU A 49 -1.85 -17.73 -9.33
C LEU A 49 -1.72 -17.96 -7.83
N SER A 50 -0.52 -17.83 -7.25
CA SER A 50 -0.33 -17.97 -5.80
C SER A 50 -1.03 -16.86 -5.01
N ASP A 51 -1.10 -15.64 -5.56
CA ASP A 51 -1.76 -14.51 -4.93
C ASP A 51 -3.28 -14.59 -5.06
N LEU A 52 -3.80 -15.10 -6.19
CA LEU A 52 -5.22 -15.41 -6.34
C LEU A 52 -5.65 -16.49 -5.36
N GLU A 53 -4.90 -17.58 -5.25
CA GLU A 53 -5.14 -18.68 -4.28
C GLU A 53 -5.14 -18.16 -2.83
N ARG A 54 -4.27 -17.21 -2.48
CA ARG A 54 -4.27 -16.57 -1.15
C ARG A 54 -5.56 -15.79 -0.89
N LEU A 55 -6.02 -15.00 -1.87
CA LEU A 55 -7.29 -14.28 -1.73
C LEU A 55 -8.46 -15.27 -1.61
N GLU A 56 -8.50 -16.31 -2.44
CA GLU A 56 -9.54 -17.34 -2.38
C GLU A 56 -9.56 -18.08 -1.04
N ALA A 57 -8.38 -18.45 -0.51
CA ALA A 57 -8.25 -19.07 0.80
C ALA A 57 -8.75 -18.14 1.92
N TYR A 58 -8.43 -16.85 1.84
CA TYR A 58 -8.87 -15.85 2.81
C TYR A 58 -10.39 -15.63 2.79
N PHE A 59 -10.98 -15.43 1.61
CA PHE A 59 -12.43 -15.21 1.49
C PHE A 59 -13.24 -16.51 1.61
N GLY A 60 -12.60 -17.66 1.47
CA GLY A 60 -13.24 -18.97 1.49
C GLY A 60 -14.11 -19.24 0.26
N GLU A 61 -13.91 -18.49 -0.84
CA GLU A 61 -14.63 -18.66 -2.09
C GLU A 61 -13.75 -18.33 -3.33
N PRO A 62 -14.02 -18.96 -4.49
CA PRO A 62 -13.30 -18.65 -5.72
C PRO A 62 -13.50 -17.21 -6.17
N MET A 63 -12.45 -16.65 -6.75
CA MET A 63 -12.48 -15.33 -7.38
C MET A 63 -13.23 -15.40 -8.70
N GLU A 64 -14.07 -14.40 -8.97
CA GLU A 64 -14.66 -14.23 -10.29
C GLU A 64 -13.58 -13.78 -11.28
N CYS A 65 -13.40 -14.55 -12.35
CA CYS A 65 -12.36 -14.34 -13.35
C CYS A 65 -12.94 -14.12 -14.76
N ASP A 66 -14.26 -14.28 -14.96
CA ASP A 66 -14.92 -13.98 -16.23
C ASP A 66 -15.01 -12.46 -16.43
N TYR A 67 -14.40 -12.00 -17.52
CA TYR A 67 -14.34 -10.60 -17.88
C TYR A 67 -15.72 -9.96 -18.03
N ASN A 68 -16.69 -10.65 -18.64
CA ASN A 68 -18.03 -10.11 -18.84
C ASN A 68 -18.78 -10.02 -17.51
N VAL A 69 -18.62 -11.01 -16.61
CA VAL A 69 -19.23 -10.95 -15.28
C VAL A 69 -18.66 -9.78 -14.48
N LEU A 70 -17.33 -9.63 -14.43
CA LEU A 70 -16.69 -8.52 -13.74
C LEU A 70 -17.14 -7.17 -14.33
N LYS A 71 -17.16 -7.04 -15.65
CA LYS A 71 -17.61 -5.83 -16.33
C LYS A 71 -19.10 -5.51 -16.06
N ASP A 72 -20.00 -6.48 -16.18
CA ASP A 72 -21.43 -6.21 -16.16
C ASP A 72 -21.99 -6.13 -14.73
N SER A 73 -21.42 -6.89 -13.80
CA SER A 73 -21.92 -7.00 -12.41
C SER A 73 -21.07 -6.25 -11.39
N TYR A 74 -19.79 -6.01 -11.70
CA TYR A 74 -18.80 -5.46 -10.78
C TYR A 74 -17.97 -4.33 -11.44
N SER A 75 -18.57 -3.51 -12.32
CA SER A 75 -17.86 -2.41 -12.99
C SER A 75 -17.38 -1.30 -12.06
N SER A 76 -17.99 -1.15 -10.89
CA SER A 76 -17.58 -0.20 -9.88
C SER A 76 -18.07 -0.60 -8.50
N ALA A 77 -17.35 -0.15 -7.47
CA ALA A 77 -17.85 -0.17 -6.10
C ALA A 77 -17.16 0.90 -5.26
N THR A 78 -17.88 1.38 -4.26
CA THR A 78 -17.39 2.25 -3.20
C THR A 78 -17.58 1.52 -1.87
N THR A 79 -16.60 1.63 -0.98
CA THR A 79 -16.71 1.10 0.39
C THR A 79 -17.89 1.73 1.12
N ALA A 80 -18.58 0.93 1.93
CA ALA A 80 -19.73 1.40 2.71
C ALA A 80 -19.33 2.41 3.81
N VAL A 81 -18.11 2.26 4.35
CA VAL A 81 -17.51 3.16 5.33
C VAL A 81 -16.22 3.69 4.73
N LEU A 82 -16.16 5.00 4.50
CA LEU A 82 -14.97 5.66 3.95
C LEU A 82 -13.83 5.60 4.98
N PRO A 83 -12.64 5.11 4.61
CA PRO A 83 -11.46 5.22 5.44
C PRO A 83 -11.14 6.68 5.74
N TRP A 84 -10.91 7.00 7.01
CA TRP A 84 -10.67 8.37 7.42
C TRP A 84 -9.27 8.86 7.04
N SER A 85 -9.16 10.14 6.68
CA SER A 85 -7.87 10.76 6.44
C SER A 85 -7.15 11.03 7.76
N GLY A 86 -5.85 10.81 7.75
CA GLY A 86 -4.94 10.95 8.90
C GLY A 86 -3.53 11.18 8.41
N ASN A 87 -2.52 10.90 9.23
CA ASN A 87 -1.13 11.15 8.87
C ASN A 87 -0.31 9.86 8.96
N TYR A 88 0.76 9.77 8.16
CA TYR A 88 1.72 8.67 8.25
C TYR A 88 2.72 8.84 9.42
N TRP A 89 2.62 9.91 10.21
CA TRP A 89 3.44 10.22 11.38
C TRP A 89 4.94 10.07 11.09
N PRO A 90 5.54 11.06 10.41
CA PRO A 90 6.85 10.90 9.80
C PRO A 90 7.92 10.66 10.86
N THR A 91 8.80 9.71 10.58
CA THR A 91 9.89 9.30 11.47
C THR A 91 10.81 10.49 11.77
N TYR A 92 11.13 11.30 10.75
CA TYR A 92 11.98 12.49 10.89
C TYR A 92 11.36 13.59 11.76
N LYS A 93 10.04 13.54 12.00
CA LYS A 93 9.30 14.44 12.92
C LYS A 93 9.08 13.82 14.30
N ASP A 94 9.73 12.71 14.59
CA ASP A 94 9.60 11.94 15.84
C ASP A 94 8.26 11.22 16.01
N GLY A 95 7.63 10.79 14.90
CA GLY A 95 6.37 10.03 14.93
C GLY A 95 5.25 10.80 15.61
N ILE A 96 4.53 10.15 16.54
CA ILE A 96 3.42 10.79 17.28
C ILE A 96 3.88 11.73 18.42
N ASN A 97 5.20 11.92 18.60
CA ASN A 97 5.74 12.96 19.47
C ASN A 97 5.64 14.36 18.84
N VAL A 98 5.38 14.45 17.53
CA VAL A 98 5.20 15.73 16.85
C VAL A 98 4.04 16.52 17.44
N LYS A 99 4.26 17.82 17.68
CA LYS A 99 3.20 18.77 18.06
C LYS A 99 2.48 19.22 16.80
N TRP A 100 1.40 18.52 16.44
CA TRP A 100 0.63 18.85 15.23
C TRP A 100 -0.15 20.17 15.35
N LYS A 101 -0.47 20.60 16.58
CA LYS A 101 -1.20 21.84 16.87
C LYS A 101 -0.36 22.78 17.74
N THR A 102 -0.11 23.99 17.23
CA THR A 102 0.68 25.01 17.93
C THR A 102 0.09 25.35 19.30
N GLY A 103 0.93 25.32 20.32
CA GLY A 103 0.56 25.65 21.70
C GLY A 103 -0.02 24.48 22.50
N GLU A 104 -0.10 23.28 21.92
CA GLU A 104 -0.54 22.06 22.60
C GLU A 104 0.57 21.01 22.70
N SER A 105 0.42 20.11 23.67
CA SER A 105 1.21 18.89 23.81
C SER A 105 0.95 17.93 22.66
N SER A 106 1.92 17.09 22.32
CA SER A 106 1.75 16.04 21.31
C SER A 106 0.79 14.94 21.76
N ALA A 107 0.34 14.10 20.83
CA ALA A 107 -0.55 12.99 21.15
C ALA A 107 0.08 12.02 22.17
N ALA A 108 1.38 11.73 22.04
CA ALA A 108 2.12 10.90 22.99
C ALA A 108 2.18 11.52 24.40
N GLU A 109 2.49 12.82 24.49
CA GLU A 109 2.56 13.54 25.78
C GLU A 109 1.17 13.62 26.45
N LYS A 110 0.13 13.87 25.65
CA LYS A 110 -1.26 13.84 26.13
C LYS A 110 -1.62 12.47 26.69
N TYR A 111 -1.28 11.39 25.97
CA TYR A 111 -1.53 10.02 26.44
C TYR A 111 -0.80 9.72 27.75
N ALA A 112 0.52 9.97 27.79
CA ALA A 112 1.30 9.74 29.01
C ALA A 112 0.74 10.51 30.21
N THR A 113 0.41 11.79 30.03
CA THR A 113 -0.18 12.63 31.08
C THR A 113 -1.54 12.10 31.54
N ALA A 114 -2.42 11.73 30.60
CA ALA A 114 -3.78 11.30 30.92
C ALA A 114 -3.83 9.95 31.64
N PHE A 115 -2.81 9.12 31.49
CA PHE A 115 -2.71 7.78 32.08
C PHE A 115 -1.66 7.69 33.20
N ASP A 116 -1.21 8.83 33.73
CA ASP A 116 -0.25 8.92 34.84
C ASP A 116 1.06 8.16 34.56
N LEU A 117 1.54 8.20 33.30
CA LEU A 117 2.81 7.64 32.87
C LEU A 117 3.92 8.70 32.94
N ASP A 118 5.17 8.23 33.00
CA ASP A 118 6.34 9.11 32.83
C ASP A 118 6.40 9.63 31.39
N VAL A 119 6.23 10.95 31.23
CA VAL A 119 6.10 11.60 29.92
C VAL A 119 7.37 11.44 29.09
N ASP A 120 8.54 11.62 29.71
CA ASP A 120 9.82 11.58 29.00
C ASP A 120 10.13 10.15 28.56
N ALA A 121 9.98 9.17 29.46
CA ALA A 121 10.17 7.76 29.15
C ALA A 121 9.18 7.27 28.08
N PHE A 122 7.93 7.72 28.11
CA PHE A 122 6.94 7.36 27.09
C PHE A 122 7.32 7.94 25.72
N LYS A 123 7.68 9.23 25.65
CA LYS A 123 8.12 9.87 24.41
C LYS A 123 9.41 9.25 23.88
N ASP A 124 10.34 8.87 24.74
CA ASP A 124 11.55 8.13 24.37
C ASP A 124 11.21 6.77 23.76
N GLY A 125 10.26 6.04 24.36
CA GLY A 125 9.76 4.77 23.82
C GLY A 125 9.11 4.91 22.44
N ILE A 126 8.31 5.97 22.22
CA ILE A 126 7.78 6.30 20.89
C ILE A 126 8.93 6.59 19.92
N SER A 127 9.89 7.42 20.31
CA SER A 127 11.01 7.79 19.43
C SER A 127 11.86 6.58 19.03
N LEU A 128 12.11 5.66 19.97
CA LEU A 128 12.86 4.42 19.74
C LEU A 128 12.12 3.43 18.84
N SER A 129 10.79 3.46 18.82
CA SER A 129 9.98 2.56 18.00
C SER A 129 9.72 3.11 16.60
N THR A 130 9.20 4.33 16.49
CA THR A 130 8.70 4.90 15.22
C THR A 130 9.20 6.32 14.93
N GLY A 131 10.02 6.89 15.82
CA GLY A 131 10.54 8.26 15.67
C GLY A 131 12.04 8.33 15.42
N ILE A 132 12.66 9.45 15.78
CA ILE A 132 14.03 9.80 15.42
C ILE A 132 15.05 8.81 16.00
N LEU A 133 14.85 8.34 17.24
CA LEU A 133 15.79 7.41 17.87
C LEU A 133 15.77 6.01 17.24
N SER A 134 14.70 5.63 16.54
CA SER A 134 14.67 4.37 15.77
C SER A 134 15.73 4.36 14.64
N GLU A 135 16.24 5.54 14.27
CA GLU A 135 17.28 5.76 13.27
C GLU A 135 18.69 5.86 13.87
N SER A 136 18.87 5.63 15.18
CA SER A 136 20.17 5.74 15.88
C SER A 136 21.06 4.49 15.79
N TYR A 137 21.21 3.92 14.60
CA TYR A 137 22.01 2.70 14.39
C TYR A 137 23.41 2.99 13.79
N THR A 138 24.27 1.96 13.79
CA THR A 138 25.61 2.07 13.22
C THR A 138 25.53 2.29 11.71
N GLY A 139 25.99 3.45 11.25
CA GLY A 139 25.96 3.84 9.84
C GLY A 139 25.06 5.04 9.55
N SER A 140 24.21 5.45 10.49
CA SER A 140 23.39 6.66 10.34
C SER A 140 24.24 7.92 10.32
N THR A 141 23.87 8.86 9.44
CA THR A 141 24.51 10.19 9.37
C THR A 141 23.93 11.09 10.45
N SER A 142 24.76 11.50 11.41
CA SER A 142 24.39 12.52 12.41
C SER A 142 24.30 13.89 11.77
N CYS A 143 23.37 14.72 12.24
CA CYS A 143 23.16 16.07 11.71
C CYS A 143 22.81 17.07 12.81
N MET A 144 23.02 18.36 12.52
CA MET A 144 22.58 19.51 13.32
C MET A 144 21.69 20.46 12.48
N SER A 145 21.68 20.33 11.16
CA SER A 145 20.77 21.00 10.24
C SER A 145 20.50 20.17 9.00
N ASP A 146 19.51 20.57 8.20
CA ASP A 146 19.18 19.90 6.93
C ASP A 146 20.33 19.91 5.92
N ASP A 147 21.23 20.90 5.99
CA ASP A 147 22.39 21.01 5.10
C ASP A 147 23.34 19.81 5.25
N ASP A 148 23.45 19.25 6.46
CA ASP A 148 24.28 18.06 6.74
C ASP A 148 23.79 16.82 5.97
N CYS A 149 22.50 16.79 5.59
CA CYS A 149 21.87 15.67 4.90
C CYS A 149 21.86 15.82 3.37
N SER A 150 22.11 17.02 2.85
CA SER A 150 22.01 17.35 1.42
C SER A 150 22.85 16.45 0.51
N SER A 151 24.02 16.00 0.98
CA SER A 151 24.94 15.16 0.21
C SER A 151 24.45 13.73 -0.01
N LEU A 152 23.44 13.27 0.73
CA LEU A 152 22.88 11.92 0.60
C LEU A 152 22.05 11.76 -0.67
N GLY A 153 21.39 12.84 -1.12
CA GLY A 153 20.61 12.84 -2.37
C GLY A 153 19.37 11.93 -2.35
N ASP A 154 18.91 11.51 -1.17
CA ASP A 154 17.81 10.56 -0.96
C ASP A 154 16.54 11.19 -0.36
N GLY A 155 16.51 12.53 -0.29
CA GLY A 155 15.39 13.28 0.31
C GLY A 155 15.38 13.28 1.84
N SER A 156 16.50 12.94 2.49
CA SER A 156 16.66 13.05 3.94
C SER A 156 16.64 14.49 4.44
N LEU A 157 15.98 14.70 5.58
CA LEU A 157 16.08 15.92 6.40
C LEU A 157 16.63 15.58 7.78
N CYS A 158 17.09 16.60 8.49
CA CYS A 158 17.65 16.41 9.82
C CYS A 158 16.54 16.28 10.87
N GLY A 159 16.28 15.05 11.32
CA GLY A 159 15.33 14.79 12.40
C GLY A 159 15.98 15.09 13.75
N ILE A 160 15.56 16.17 14.41
CA ILE A 160 16.02 16.57 15.75
C ILE A 160 14.83 16.55 16.71
N ARG A 161 14.99 15.88 17.85
CA ARG A 161 13.94 15.81 18.89
C ARG A 161 13.76 17.15 19.58
N ASP A 162 12.54 17.38 20.08
CA ASP A 162 12.23 18.58 20.89
C ASP A 162 13.16 18.66 22.11
N GLY A 163 13.91 19.75 22.23
CA GLY A 163 14.90 19.96 23.29
C GLY A 163 16.33 19.51 22.97
N GLU A 164 16.56 18.79 21.86
CA GLU A 164 17.89 18.34 21.43
C GLU A 164 18.54 19.31 20.43
N THR A 165 19.85 19.17 20.24
CA THR A 165 20.65 20.03 19.32
C THR A 165 21.24 19.29 18.13
N SER A 166 21.10 17.97 18.10
CA SER A 166 21.57 17.10 17.03
C SER A 166 20.66 15.90 16.90
N GLY A 167 20.64 15.29 15.72
CA GLY A 167 19.87 14.09 15.43
C GLY A 167 20.45 13.33 14.25
N TYR A 168 19.58 12.80 13.40
CA TYR A 168 19.96 11.94 12.28
C TYR A 168 19.32 12.40 10.98
N CYS A 169 20.02 12.18 9.86
CA CYS A 169 19.45 12.35 8.53
C CYS A 169 18.49 11.20 8.25
N ILE A 170 17.22 11.52 8.03
CA ILE A 170 16.14 10.53 7.90
C ILE A 170 15.35 10.85 6.62
N PRO A 171 15.16 9.88 5.70
CA PRO A 171 14.31 10.05 4.53
C PRO A 171 12.90 10.49 4.93
N THR A 172 12.40 11.56 4.30
CA THR A 172 11.13 12.18 4.71
C THR A 172 9.91 11.31 4.50
N TRP A 173 9.98 10.31 3.63
CA TRP A 173 8.91 9.35 3.38
C TRP A 173 8.77 8.28 4.48
N PHE A 174 9.76 8.17 5.38
CA PHE A 174 9.69 7.18 6.46
C PHE A 174 8.55 7.49 7.42
N GLY A 175 7.73 6.49 7.70
CA GLY A 175 6.74 6.52 8.77
C GLY A 175 5.83 5.30 8.75
N ILE A 176 4.69 5.45 9.41
CA ILE A 176 3.76 4.38 9.72
C ILE A 176 2.49 4.47 8.87
N CYS A 177 2.64 4.77 7.57
CA CYS A 177 1.54 4.83 6.59
C CYS A 177 0.76 3.50 6.52
N HIS A 178 1.47 2.37 6.58
CA HIS A 178 0.88 1.02 6.61
C HIS A 178 -0.08 0.84 7.81
N ALA A 179 0.32 1.32 8.99
CA ALA A 179 -0.51 1.27 10.19
C ALA A 179 -1.69 2.23 10.13
N TRP A 180 -1.48 3.43 9.56
CA TRP A 180 -2.56 4.40 9.38
C TRP A 180 -3.61 3.87 8.40
N ALA A 181 -3.21 3.34 7.25
CA ALA A 181 -4.13 2.81 6.26
C ALA A 181 -4.99 1.67 6.84
N ALA A 182 -4.39 0.78 7.64
CA ALA A 182 -5.11 -0.27 8.35
C ALA A 182 -6.09 0.29 9.40
N ALA A 183 -5.63 1.20 10.26
CA ALA A 183 -6.48 1.84 11.26
C ALA A 183 -7.64 2.64 10.61
N ALA A 184 -7.38 3.30 9.49
CA ALA A 184 -8.36 4.07 8.73
C ALA A 184 -9.50 3.20 8.20
N MET A 185 -9.20 1.97 7.79
CA MET A 185 -10.19 1.02 7.29
C MET A 185 -10.96 0.31 8.41
N LEU A 186 -10.28 -0.02 9.51
CA LEU A 186 -10.82 -0.91 10.54
C LEU A 186 -11.49 -0.17 11.69
N GLU A 187 -11.03 1.05 12.01
CA GLU A 187 -11.58 1.85 13.10
C GLU A 187 -12.57 2.89 12.61
N LYS A 188 -13.60 3.14 13.42
CA LYS A 188 -14.49 4.29 13.21
C LYS A 188 -13.71 5.58 13.36
N GLU A 189 -13.96 6.55 12.48
CA GLU A 189 -13.30 7.85 12.57
C GLU A 189 -13.56 8.51 13.93
N PRO A 190 -12.51 8.97 14.66
CA PRO A 190 -12.69 9.85 15.80
C PRO A 190 -13.39 11.15 15.38
N MET A 191 -14.52 11.49 16.01
CA MET A 191 -15.39 12.57 15.53
C MET A 191 -15.32 13.87 16.34
N CYS A 192 -15.04 13.76 17.63
CA CYS A 192 -15.08 14.88 18.56
C CYS A 192 -14.00 14.75 19.65
N ASP A 193 -13.75 15.84 20.35
CA ASP A 193 -12.85 15.87 21.48
C ASP A 193 -13.29 14.89 22.57
N ALA A 194 -12.30 14.17 23.11
CA ALA A 194 -12.47 13.32 24.28
C ALA A 194 -11.66 13.89 25.46
N GLN A 195 -12.20 13.77 26.68
CA GLN A 195 -11.48 14.17 27.89
C GLN A 195 -11.15 12.96 28.75
N LYS A 196 -9.91 12.93 29.25
CA LYS A 196 -9.46 11.94 30.24
C LYS A 196 -8.51 12.63 31.21
N ASN A 197 -8.80 12.56 32.50
CA ASN A 197 -7.93 13.11 33.57
C ASN A 197 -7.47 14.57 33.30
N ASN A 198 -8.41 15.44 32.89
CA ASN A 198 -8.19 16.84 32.51
C ASN A 198 -7.31 17.08 31.26
N VAL A 199 -6.99 16.03 30.51
CA VAL A 199 -6.36 16.14 29.18
C VAL A 199 -7.44 16.05 28.11
N THR A 200 -7.42 17.00 27.18
CA THR A 200 -8.28 16.99 25.99
C THR A 200 -7.53 16.35 24.82
N PHE A 201 -8.10 15.27 24.28
CA PHE A 201 -7.68 14.63 23.06
C PHE A 201 -8.58 15.09 21.93
N HIS A 202 -8.00 15.76 20.95
CA HIS A 202 -8.68 16.06 19.70
C HIS A 202 -8.76 14.80 18.82
N PRO A 203 -9.67 14.75 17.84
CA PRO A 203 -9.72 13.68 16.85
C PRO A 203 -8.36 13.34 16.22
N VAL A 204 -7.54 14.32 15.87
CA VAL A 204 -6.17 14.07 15.37
C VAL A 204 -5.27 13.37 16.39
N ASP A 205 -5.38 13.69 17.68
CA ASP A 205 -4.61 12.99 18.73
C ASP A 205 -5.03 11.52 18.83
N ILE A 206 -6.33 11.24 18.74
CA ILE A 206 -6.87 9.87 18.80
C ILE A 206 -6.43 9.09 17.55
N LYS A 207 -6.50 9.70 16.37
CA LYS A 207 -5.99 9.12 15.12
C LYS A 207 -4.50 8.77 15.24
N ALA A 208 -3.69 9.64 15.84
CA ALA A 208 -2.27 9.37 16.10
C ALA A 208 -2.05 8.13 16.96
N LEU A 209 -2.77 8.04 18.08
CA LEU A 209 -2.66 6.93 19.02
C LEU A 209 -3.15 5.62 18.43
N LEU A 210 -4.23 5.63 17.65
CA LEU A 210 -4.71 4.46 16.91
C LEU A 210 -3.65 4.00 15.89
N THR A 211 -3.09 4.91 15.10
CA THR A 211 -2.04 4.56 14.15
C THR A 211 -0.82 3.94 14.84
N GLN A 212 -0.35 4.53 15.95
CA GLN A 212 0.78 3.99 16.72
C GLN A 212 0.49 2.60 17.30
N ALA A 213 -0.75 2.35 17.73
CA ALA A 213 -1.14 1.03 18.22
C ALA A 213 -1.13 -0.02 17.09
N TYR A 214 -1.48 0.36 15.87
CA TYR A 214 -1.51 -0.52 14.70
C TYR A 214 -0.10 -0.87 14.17
N ASP A 215 0.91 0.00 14.29
CA ASP A 215 2.32 -0.30 13.94
C ASP A 215 2.95 -1.36 14.86
N GLY A 216 2.47 -1.44 16.12
CA GLY A 216 2.91 -2.42 17.10
C GLY A 216 2.02 -3.66 17.23
N ALA A 217 0.89 -3.70 16.52
CA ALA A 217 -0.06 -4.80 16.60
C ALA A 217 0.31 -5.92 15.62
N ALA A 218 0.17 -7.18 16.06
CA ALA A 218 0.28 -8.34 15.18
C ALA A 218 -0.99 -8.47 14.33
N ILE A 219 -1.20 -7.50 13.43
CA ILE A 219 -2.30 -7.50 12.47
C ILE A 219 -1.92 -8.45 11.36
N GLU A 220 -2.65 -9.54 11.25
CA GLU A 220 -2.53 -10.44 10.12
C GLU A 220 -3.06 -9.73 8.86
N VAL A 221 -2.25 -9.76 7.79
CA VAL A 221 -2.61 -9.26 6.48
C VAL A 221 -2.39 -10.33 5.43
N VAL A 222 -3.30 -10.38 4.45
CA VAL A 222 -3.10 -11.07 3.17
C VAL A 222 -2.33 -10.11 2.27
N PHE A 223 -1.09 -10.46 1.97
CA PHE A 223 -0.20 -9.66 1.13
C PHE A 223 0.02 -10.36 -0.21
N THR A 224 -0.17 -9.61 -1.29
CA THR A 224 -0.03 -10.06 -2.68
C THR A 224 0.81 -9.05 -3.46
N GLY A 225 1.66 -9.53 -4.36
CA GLY A 225 2.78 -8.77 -4.92
C GLY A 225 4.09 -8.95 -4.12
N VAL A 226 5.14 -8.24 -4.55
CA VAL A 226 6.48 -8.26 -3.97
C VAL A 226 7.04 -6.84 -3.94
N ARG A 227 7.65 -6.46 -2.81
CA ARG A 227 8.33 -5.17 -2.74
C ARG A 227 9.59 -5.15 -3.59
N PHE A 228 9.71 -4.16 -4.49
CA PHE A 228 10.97 -3.82 -5.13
C PHE A 228 11.90 -3.11 -4.14
N ASN A 229 13.16 -3.57 -4.04
CA ASN A 229 14.19 -2.97 -3.16
C ASN A 229 15.46 -2.58 -3.95
N GLY A 230 15.38 -2.55 -5.28
CA GLY A 230 16.50 -2.19 -6.14
C GLY A 230 16.61 -0.68 -6.37
N PRO A 231 17.66 -0.22 -7.05
CA PRO A 231 17.78 1.19 -7.42
C PRO A 231 16.77 1.56 -8.52
N ASP A 232 16.17 2.74 -8.42
CA ASP A 232 15.21 3.24 -9.42
C ASP A 232 15.88 3.63 -10.76
N SER A 233 17.21 3.80 -10.77
CA SER A 233 18.00 4.22 -11.92
C SER A 233 19.36 3.53 -11.99
N PRO A 234 19.86 3.19 -13.20
CA PRO A 234 19.19 3.34 -14.50
C PRO A 234 18.05 2.33 -14.68
N GLU A 235 17.01 2.72 -15.43
CA GLU A 235 15.93 1.80 -15.81
C GLU A 235 16.45 0.72 -16.78
N GLU A 236 16.14 -0.55 -16.49
CA GLU A 236 16.41 -1.68 -17.38
C GLU A 236 15.12 -2.18 -18.02
N LEU A 237 14.95 -1.87 -19.31
CA LEU A 237 13.73 -2.19 -20.08
C LEU A 237 13.99 -3.21 -21.20
N ASP A 238 13.00 -4.07 -21.46
CA ASP A 238 12.98 -4.97 -22.60
C ASP A 238 12.64 -4.23 -23.92
N GLN A 239 12.65 -4.96 -25.04
CA GLN A 239 12.36 -4.40 -26.36
C GLN A 239 10.94 -3.82 -26.52
N TYR A 240 10.03 -4.12 -25.57
CA TYR A 240 8.65 -3.64 -25.55
C TYR A 240 8.44 -2.51 -24.54
N GLY A 241 9.50 -2.07 -23.86
CA GLY A 241 9.47 -1.00 -22.87
C GLY A 241 8.98 -1.44 -21.49
N ARG A 242 9.04 -2.74 -21.17
CA ARG A 242 8.68 -3.29 -19.86
C ARG A 242 9.93 -3.49 -19.01
N TYR A 243 9.82 -3.42 -17.69
CA TYR A 243 10.95 -3.71 -16.81
C TYR A 243 11.46 -5.15 -16.99
N VAL A 244 12.78 -5.30 -17.09
CA VAL A 244 13.41 -6.62 -17.14
C VAL A 244 13.27 -7.33 -15.79
N ASP A 245 13.37 -6.58 -14.69
CA ASP A 245 13.16 -7.11 -13.34
C ASP A 245 11.68 -7.48 -13.13
N SER A 246 11.44 -8.75 -12.80
CA SER A 246 10.10 -9.27 -12.51
C SER A 246 9.49 -8.66 -11.25
N ALA A 247 10.29 -8.16 -10.31
CA ALA A 247 9.79 -7.49 -9.11
C ALA A 247 9.17 -6.11 -9.41
N ARG A 248 9.41 -5.55 -10.61
CA ARG A 248 8.74 -4.34 -11.12
C ARG A 248 7.64 -4.67 -12.15
N ARG A 249 7.26 -5.95 -12.23
CA ARG A 249 6.17 -6.48 -13.07
C ARG A 249 5.30 -7.44 -12.26
N ASP A 250 5.36 -7.33 -10.95
CA ASP A 250 4.95 -8.36 -10.00
C ASP A 250 3.44 -8.44 -9.82
N ILE A 251 2.75 -7.30 -9.86
CA ILE A 251 1.31 -7.24 -10.07
C ILE A 251 1.04 -7.18 -11.56
N SER A 252 0.57 -8.31 -12.10
CA SER A 252 -0.01 -8.31 -13.44
C SER A 252 -1.32 -7.53 -13.44
N PRO A 253 -1.64 -6.78 -14.51
CA PRO A 253 -2.91 -6.06 -14.60
C PRO A 253 -4.12 -6.99 -14.62
N GLY A 254 -3.94 -8.24 -15.07
CA GLY A 254 -4.96 -9.29 -14.95
C GLY A 254 -5.31 -9.57 -13.50
N PHE A 255 -4.30 -9.78 -12.65
CA PHE A 255 -4.51 -9.94 -11.20
C PHE A 255 -5.09 -8.67 -10.57
N PHE A 256 -4.54 -7.49 -10.88
CA PHE A 256 -5.07 -6.19 -10.41
C PHE A 256 -6.58 -6.06 -10.68
N HIS A 257 -7.01 -6.33 -11.91
CA HIS A 257 -8.41 -6.20 -12.31
C HIS A 257 -9.32 -7.16 -11.52
N ILE A 258 -8.91 -8.43 -11.40
CA ILE A 258 -9.63 -9.46 -10.65
C ILE A 258 -9.68 -9.11 -9.16
N ALA A 259 -8.55 -8.77 -8.56
CA ALA A 259 -8.41 -8.53 -7.13
C ALA A 259 -9.23 -7.31 -6.69
N VAL A 260 -9.16 -6.19 -7.42
CA VAL A 260 -9.92 -4.98 -7.11
C VAL A 260 -11.43 -5.23 -7.20
N ALA A 261 -11.88 -5.86 -8.30
CA ALA A 261 -13.30 -6.10 -8.53
C ALA A 261 -13.90 -7.13 -7.57
N ASN A 262 -13.16 -8.18 -7.24
CA ASN A 262 -13.64 -9.15 -6.26
C ASN A 262 -13.61 -8.54 -4.85
N THR A 263 -12.51 -7.95 -4.41
CA THR A 263 -12.37 -7.47 -3.02
C THR A 263 -13.38 -6.37 -2.70
N LEU A 264 -13.43 -5.30 -3.51
CA LEU A 264 -14.33 -4.18 -3.24
C LEU A 264 -15.72 -4.36 -3.88
N GLY A 265 -15.77 -4.98 -5.07
CA GLY A 265 -17.03 -5.16 -5.82
C GLY A 265 -17.86 -6.32 -5.31
N LYS A 266 -17.28 -7.52 -5.20
CA LYS A 266 -17.98 -8.74 -4.79
C LYS A 266 -18.06 -8.89 -3.27
N GLN A 267 -16.92 -8.81 -2.58
CA GLN A 267 -16.83 -9.00 -1.12
C GLN A 267 -17.25 -7.77 -0.32
N LYS A 268 -17.33 -6.60 -0.97
CA LYS A 268 -17.66 -5.31 -0.32
C LYS A 268 -16.67 -4.93 0.79
N GLN A 269 -15.42 -5.36 0.65
CA GLN A 269 -14.36 -5.04 1.60
C GLN A 269 -13.34 -4.07 0.96
N SER A 270 -12.89 -3.09 1.73
CA SER A 270 -11.79 -2.21 1.33
C SER A 270 -10.45 -2.95 1.46
N PHE A 271 -9.40 -2.39 0.88
CA PHE A 271 -8.03 -2.90 0.92
C PHE A 271 -7.04 -1.73 0.88
N ILE A 272 -5.77 -2.03 1.17
CA ILE A 272 -4.64 -1.10 1.15
C ILE A 272 -3.83 -1.36 -0.11
N VAL A 273 -3.39 -0.29 -0.76
CA VAL A 273 -2.56 -0.35 -1.96
C VAL A 273 -1.30 0.49 -1.77
N ASP A 274 -0.16 0.02 -2.28
CA ASP A 274 0.99 0.88 -2.50
C ASP A 274 0.75 1.70 -3.78
N VAL A 275 0.69 3.02 -3.63
CA VAL A 275 0.46 3.93 -4.77
C VAL A 275 1.77 4.44 -5.39
N SER A 276 2.92 4.07 -4.84
CA SER A 276 4.22 4.30 -5.46
C SER A 276 4.67 3.08 -6.27
N SER A 277 5.44 3.36 -7.32
CA SER A 277 6.09 2.40 -8.23
C SER A 277 7.63 2.50 -8.20
N ASP A 278 8.13 3.25 -7.20
CA ASP A 278 9.54 3.50 -6.94
C ASP A 278 9.97 2.83 -5.62
N SER A 279 11.22 3.06 -5.19
CA SER A 279 11.74 2.44 -3.98
C SER A 279 11.04 2.85 -2.66
N GLN A 280 10.20 3.89 -2.67
CA GLN A 280 9.40 4.31 -1.53
C GLN A 280 8.13 3.46 -1.42
N VAL A 281 7.58 3.37 -0.21
CA VAL A 281 6.36 2.60 0.04
C VAL A 281 5.29 3.51 0.64
N TRP A 282 4.21 3.73 -0.11
CA TRP A 282 3.11 4.63 0.26
C TRP A 282 1.79 3.88 0.31
N ASN A 283 1.46 3.38 1.50
CA ASN A 283 0.23 2.65 1.75
C ASN A 283 -0.97 3.59 1.86
N GLN A 284 -1.97 3.40 1.00
CA GLN A 284 -3.20 4.19 1.00
C GLN A 284 -4.44 3.29 1.10
N PRO A 285 -5.46 3.64 1.92
CA PRO A 285 -6.69 2.86 2.02
C PRO A 285 -7.66 3.21 0.87
N VAL A 286 -8.10 2.19 0.14
CA VAL A 286 -8.94 2.36 -1.06
C VAL A 286 -10.40 2.65 -0.70
N GLN A 287 -10.95 3.69 -1.30
CA GLN A 287 -12.35 4.09 -1.17
C GLN A 287 -13.23 3.49 -2.28
N LYS A 288 -12.75 3.52 -3.52
CA LYS A 288 -13.56 3.22 -4.71
C LYS A 288 -12.69 2.69 -5.84
N TYR A 289 -13.27 1.84 -6.67
CA TYR A 289 -12.79 1.63 -8.04
C TYR A 289 -13.91 1.82 -9.07
N GLU A 290 -13.52 2.08 -10.31
CA GLU A 290 -14.43 2.18 -11.46
C GLU A 290 -13.72 1.78 -12.76
N PHE A 291 -14.33 0.88 -13.52
CA PHE A 291 -13.93 0.58 -14.88
C PHE A 291 -14.45 1.69 -15.80
N LEU A 292 -13.58 2.62 -16.17
CA LEU A 292 -13.88 3.71 -17.11
C LEU A 292 -13.94 3.20 -18.55
N GLU A 293 -13.11 2.20 -18.86
CA GLU A 293 -13.07 1.52 -20.15
C GLU A 293 -12.90 0.02 -19.90
N ALA A 294 -13.67 -0.79 -20.65
CA ALA A 294 -13.56 -2.24 -20.69
C ALA A 294 -14.13 -2.70 -22.04
N GLU A 295 -13.28 -2.77 -23.06
CA GLU A 295 -13.69 -3.07 -24.44
C GLU A 295 -12.82 -4.15 -25.07
N ILE A 296 -13.45 -5.16 -25.70
CA ILE A 296 -12.72 -6.13 -26.52
C ILE A 296 -12.28 -5.44 -27.81
N VAL A 297 -10.99 -5.53 -28.13
CA VAL A 297 -10.35 -4.81 -29.23
C VAL A 297 -9.66 -5.75 -30.21
N ASP A 298 -9.28 -5.20 -31.37
CA ASP A 298 -8.43 -5.89 -32.33
C ASP A 298 -7.00 -6.00 -31.78
N ALA A 299 -6.56 -7.23 -31.48
CA ALA A 299 -5.27 -7.49 -30.86
C ALA A 299 -4.08 -7.02 -31.72
N ALA A 300 -4.18 -7.11 -33.05
CA ALA A 300 -3.10 -6.69 -33.94
C ALA A 300 -2.93 -5.17 -33.95
N LYS A 301 -4.04 -4.42 -33.92
CA LYS A 301 -4.02 -2.96 -33.81
C LYS A 301 -3.46 -2.50 -32.48
N LEU A 302 -3.98 -3.01 -31.35
CA LEU A 302 -3.49 -2.63 -30.03
C LEU A 302 -2.01 -2.99 -29.90
N SER A 303 -1.62 -4.18 -30.33
CA SER A 303 -0.23 -4.62 -30.23
C SER A 303 0.73 -3.75 -31.06
N LEU A 304 0.31 -3.35 -32.26
CA LEU A 304 1.12 -2.47 -33.10
C LEU A 304 1.28 -1.09 -32.48
N GLU A 305 0.19 -0.54 -31.93
CA GLU A 305 0.17 0.78 -31.29
C GLU A 305 1.08 0.82 -30.04
N TYR A 306 0.93 -0.15 -29.16
CA TYR A 306 1.55 -0.11 -27.83
C TYR A 306 2.90 -0.82 -27.77
N PHE A 307 3.13 -1.85 -28.58
CA PHE A 307 4.34 -2.68 -28.51
C PHE A 307 5.14 -2.71 -29.81
N GLY A 308 4.72 -1.97 -30.84
CA GLY A 308 5.41 -1.89 -32.12
C GLY A 308 5.42 -3.19 -32.91
N ASN A 309 4.53 -4.14 -32.59
CA ASN A 309 4.45 -5.45 -33.23
C ASN A 309 3.02 -5.78 -33.62
N ALA A 310 2.78 -6.14 -34.90
CA ALA A 310 1.45 -6.51 -35.37
C ALA A 310 0.92 -7.83 -34.81
N THR A 311 1.82 -8.71 -34.32
CA THR A 311 1.43 -9.92 -33.59
C THR A 311 1.64 -9.69 -32.10
N TYR A 312 0.61 -9.93 -31.30
CA TYR A 312 0.69 -9.82 -29.85
C TYR A 312 1.71 -10.82 -29.29
N PRO A 313 2.78 -10.39 -28.62
CA PRO A 313 3.93 -11.26 -28.35
C PRO A 313 3.92 -11.93 -26.98
N PHE A 314 2.93 -11.64 -26.12
CA PHE A 314 3.03 -11.95 -24.68
C PHE A 314 2.34 -13.25 -24.26
N ASN A 315 1.21 -13.59 -24.89
CA ASN A 315 0.46 -14.78 -24.54
C ASN A 315 -0.18 -15.44 -25.77
N ASP A 316 0.33 -16.62 -26.13
CA ASP A 316 -0.15 -17.42 -27.28
C ASP A 316 -1.50 -18.12 -27.00
N ASP A 317 -1.86 -18.29 -25.72
CA ASP A 317 -3.11 -18.94 -25.32
C ASP A 317 -4.31 -17.97 -25.43
N MET A 318 -4.05 -16.66 -25.40
CA MET A 318 -5.05 -15.60 -25.56
C MET A 318 -5.86 -15.76 -26.85
N LYS A 319 -7.18 -15.55 -26.73
CA LYS A 319 -8.16 -15.54 -27.83
C LYS A 319 -8.74 -14.15 -28.07
N TYR A 320 -8.92 -13.38 -27.00
CA TYR A 320 -9.39 -12.00 -27.09
C TYR A 320 -8.51 -11.08 -26.24
N LEU A 321 -8.36 -9.85 -26.70
CA LEU A 321 -7.69 -8.80 -25.96
C LEU A 321 -8.71 -7.73 -25.60
N ALA A 322 -8.79 -7.35 -24.33
CA ALA A 322 -9.64 -6.25 -23.90
C ALA A 322 -8.78 -5.06 -23.45
N LYS A 323 -9.06 -3.86 -23.96
CA LYS A 323 -8.46 -2.63 -23.44
C LYS A 323 -9.28 -2.16 -22.23
N CYS A 324 -8.57 -1.82 -21.16
CA CYS A 324 -9.16 -1.42 -19.90
C CYS A 324 -8.52 -0.13 -19.38
N THR A 325 -9.36 0.71 -18.79
CA THR A 325 -8.95 1.84 -17.96
C THR A 325 -9.69 1.74 -16.64
N THR A 326 -8.97 1.59 -15.53
CA THR A 326 -9.56 1.53 -14.18
C THR A 326 -9.12 2.71 -13.35
N ARG A 327 -10.09 3.46 -12.83
CA ARG A 327 -9.85 4.47 -11.82
C ARG A 327 -9.84 3.82 -10.44
N LEU A 328 -8.73 3.91 -9.74
CA LEU A 328 -8.65 3.61 -8.31
C LEU A 328 -8.71 4.91 -7.54
N THR A 329 -9.43 4.94 -6.42
CA THR A 329 -9.61 6.14 -5.58
C THR A 329 -9.35 5.78 -4.14
N TRP A 330 -8.50 6.56 -3.47
CA TRP A 330 -8.05 6.32 -2.09
C TRP A 330 -8.09 7.60 -1.25
N THR A 331 -7.95 7.42 0.06
CA THR A 331 -7.81 8.53 1.02
C THR A 331 -6.34 8.93 1.12
N ALA A 332 -6.02 10.21 0.94
CA ALA A 332 -4.69 10.78 1.17
C ALA A 332 -4.54 11.38 2.57
N GLU A 333 -3.32 11.73 2.95
CA GLU A 333 -2.97 12.23 4.28
C GLU A 333 -3.49 13.64 4.56
N SER A 334 -3.80 13.90 5.83
CA SER A 334 -4.19 15.19 6.38
C SER A 334 -3.92 15.29 7.88
N LEU A 335 -3.75 16.52 8.37
CA LEU A 335 -3.79 16.88 9.79
C LEU A 335 -5.04 17.74 10.11
N GLU A 336 -6.04 17.76 9.22
CA GLU A 336 -7.29 18.45 9.48
C GLU A 336 -8.10 17.74 10.58
N ASP A 337 -8.55 18.53 11.54
CA ASP A 337 -9.22 18.02 12.73
C ASP A 337 -10.73 17.82 12.55
N GLY A 338 -11.29 16.91 13.35
CA GLY A 338 -12.70 16.54 13.33
C GLY A 338 -13.07 15.37 12.42
N ALA A 339 -14.38 15.14 12.33
CA ALA A 339 -15.01 14.05 11.57
C ALA A 339 -15.05 14.34 10.06
N LEU A 340 -13.96 14.08 9.33
CA LEU A 340 -13.86 14.42 7.91
C LEU A 340 -14.84 13.61 7.05
N THR A 341 -15.04 12.33 7.36
CA THR A 341 -15.94 11.43 6.62
C THR A 341 -17.40 11.84 6.80
N ALA A 342 -17.86 11.97 8.05
CA ALA A 342 -19.25 12.29 8.38
C ALA A 342 -19.69 13.69 7.92
N THR A 343 -18.75 14.64 7.82
CA THR A 343 -19.02 16.01 7.36
C THR A 343 -18.83 16.20 5.84
N GLY A 344 -18.39 15.17 5.11
CA GLY A 344 -18.07 15.26 3.68
C GLY A 344 -16.78 16.04 3.35
N ARG A 345 -16.06 16.54 4.36
CA ARG A 345 -14.76 17.21 4.18
C ARG A 345 -13.67 16.26 3.66
N ILE A 346 -13.87 14.95 3.83
CA ILE A 346 -12.98 13.91 3.28
C ILE A 346 -12.75 14.05 1.77
N ALA A 347 -13.68 14.66 1.02
CA ALA A 347 -13.54 14.90 -0.41
C ALA A 347 -12.30 15.73 -0.79
N ALA A 348 -11.79 16.58 0.13
CA ALA A 348 -10.55 17.33 -0.09
C ALA A 348 -9.29 16.44 -0.05
N TYR A 349 -9.44 15.21 0.46
CA TYR A 349 -8.38 14.22 0.66
C TYR A 349 -8.69 12.92 -0.09
N THR A 350 -9.58 12.97 -1.08
CA THR A 350 -9.85 11.85 -1.97
C THR A 350 -9.05 12.04 -3.24
N VAL A 351 -8.09 11.14 -3.48
CA VAL A 351 -7.20 11.15 -4.65
C VAL A 351 -7.53 9.95 -5.52
N TYR A 352 -7.30 10.07 -6.82
CA TYR A 352 -7.48 8.98 -7.75
C TYR A 352 -6.36 8.92 -8.79
N GLN A 353 -6.20 7.73 -9.37
CA GLN A 353 -5.35 7.49 -10.52
C GLN A 353 -6.05 6.53 -11.48
N ASP A 354 -5.82 6.76 -12.77
CA ASP A 354 -6.33 5.92 -13.84
C ASP A 354 -5.20 5.00 -14.28
N TYR A 355 -5.45 3.69 -14.26
CA TYR A 355 -4.52 2.69 -14.75
C TYR A 355 -4.99 2.13 -16.08
N GLU A 356 -4.12 2.21 -17.09
CA GLU A 356 -4.36 1.73 -18.44
C GLU A 356 -3.67 0.37 -18.65
N TYR A 357 -4.41 -0.61 -19.14
CA TYR A 357 -3.89 -1.96 -19.39
C TYR A 357 -4.70 -2.69 -20.44
N CYS A 358 -4.17 -3.82 -20.91
CA CYS A 358 -4.95 -4.80 -21.66
C CYS A 358 -5.06 -6.12 -20.90
N LEU A 359 -6.22 -6.76 -20.97
CA LEU A 359 -6.48 -8.09 -20.42
C LEU A 359 -6.41 -9.12 -21.53
N GLU A 360 -5.73 -10.22 -21.24
CA GLU A 360 -5.65 -11.41 -22.08
C GLU A 360 -6.78 -12.36 -21.67
N LEU A 361 -7.66 -12.70 -22.61
CA LEU A 361 -8.84 -13.52 -22.35
C LEU A 361 -8.78 -14.83 -23.14
N ASP A 362 -9.25 -15.92 -22.53
CA ASP A 362 -9.40 -17.22 -23.20
C ASP A 362 -10.68 -17.31 -24.07
N GLU A 363 -10.99 -18.49 -24.60
CA GLU A 363 -12.19 -18.70 -25.45
C GLU A 363 -13.52 -18.53 -24.71
N ASN A 364 -13.50 -18.58 -23.37
CA ASN A 364 -14.64 -18.41 -22.49
C ASN A 364 -14.70 -17.01 -21.85
N TYR A 365 -13.81 -16.09 -22.27
CA TYR A 365 -13.64 -14.76 -21.67
C TYR A 365 -13.11 -14.77 -20.23
N ALA A 366 -12.53 -15.87 -19.77
CA ALA A 366 -11.79 -15.87 -18.51
C ALA A 366 -10.50 -15.05 -18.68
N ILE A 367 -10.20 -14.19 -17.70
CA ILE A 367 -8.96 -13.42 -17.64
C ILE A 367 -7.82 -14.39 -17.32
N ILE A 368 -6.86 -14.50 -18.23
CA ILE A 368 -5.68 -15.39 -18.11
C ILE A 368 -4.35 -14.62 -18.07
N GLY A 369 -4.40 -13.29 -18.10
CA GLY A 369 -3.24 -12.43 -18.00
C GLY A 369 -3.54 -11.00 -18.43
N GLY A 370 -2.48 -10.22 -18.69
CA GLY A 370 -2.60 -8.86 -19.16
C GLY A 370 -1.27 -8.11 -19.14
N GLU A 371 -1.24 -6.95 -19.81
CA GLU A 371 -0.06 -6.09 -19.91
C GLU A 371 -0.42 -4.62 -19.68
N TRP A 372 0.40 -3.94 -18.88
CA TRP A 372 0.24 -2.50 -18.61
C TRP A 372 0.49 -1.67 -19.87
N LEU A 373 -0.28 -0.60 -20.04
CA LEU A 373 -0.23 0.29 -21.20
C LEU A 373 0.13 1.71 -20.77
N GLY A 374 0.54 2.54 -21.73
CA GLY A 374 0.81 3.97 -21.50
C GLY A 374 1.79 4.22 -20.35
N ASP A 375 1.46 5.21 -19.52
CA ASP A 375 2.24 5.59 -18.35
C ASP A 375 2.16 4.53 -17.24
N SER A 376 1.08 3.74 -17.21
CA SER A 376 0.89 2.65 -16.25
C SER A 376 1.87 1.49 -16.42
N ARG A 377 2.74 1.50 -17.43
CA ARG A 377 3.91 0.59 -17.50
C ARG A 377 4.97 0.88 -16.46
N LYS A 378 5.01 2.14 -16.02
CA LYS A 378 5.94 2.63 -15.02
C LYS A 378 5.24 2.95 -13.72
N ASP A 379 3.98 3.38 -13.81
CA ASP A 379 3.21 3.92 -12.71
C ASP A 379 1.95 3.07 -12.48
N HIS A 380 2.16 1.92 -11.84
CA HIS A 380 1.13 0.99 -11.40
C HIS A 380 1.40 0.59 -9.94
N PRO A 381 0.41 0.05 -9.21
CA PRO A 381 0.63 -0.41 -7.84
C PRO A 381 1.68 -1.52 -7.77
N ASP A 382 2.58 -1.43 -6.78
CA ASP A 382 3.60 -2.45 -6.52
C ASP A 382 3.07 -3.60 -5.65
N PHE A 383 2.19 -3.34 -4.69
CA PHE A 383 1.56 -4.43 -3.93
C PHE A 383 0.13 -4.12 -3.46
N PHE A 384 -0.61 -5.20 -3.18
CA PHE A 384 -1.92 -5.18 -2.54
C PHE A 384 -1.82 -5.81 -1.15
N CYS A 385 -2.46 -5.17 -0.17
CA CYS A 385 -2.51 -5.66 1.20
C CYS A 385 -3.95 -5.61 1.71
N HIS A 386 -4.45 -6.73 2.22
CA HIS A 386 -5.76 -6.80 2.85
C HIS A 386 -5.60 -7.21 4.31
N SER A 387 -6.14 -6.44 5.24
CA SER A 387 -6.04 -6.73 6.67
C SER A 387 -7.09 -7.74 7.11
N SER A 388 -6.64 -8.90 7.61
CA SER A 388 -7.50 -9.90 8.25
C SER A 388 -7.74 -9.53 9.71
N VAL A 389 -8.42 -8.39 9.95
CA VAL A 389 -9.08 -8.24 11.25
C VAL A 389 -10.50 -8.76 11.06
N ILE A 390 -10.66 -10.03 11.44
CA ILE A 390 -11.96 -10.63 11.75
C ILE A 390 -12.75 -9.58 12.54
N GLN A 391 -13.90 -9.17 12.02
CA GLN A 391 -14.88 -8.34 12.73
C GLN A 391 -15.28 -9.02 14.04
N GLN A 392 -14.47 -8.89 15.08
CA GLN A 392 -14.77 -9.29 16.44
C GLN A 392 -14.05 -8.36 17.42
N ILE A 393 -14.63 -7.16 17.60
CA ILE A 393 -14.78 -6.55 18.92
C ILE A 393 -16.21 -6.02 19.06
#